data_AF-A0A382LET7-F1
#
_entry.id   AF-A0A382LET7-F1
#
_cell.length_a   1.000
_cell.length_b   1.000
_cell.length_c   1.000
_cell.angle_alpha   90.00
_cell.angle_beta   90.00
_cell.angle_gamma   90.00
#
_symmetry.space_group_name_H-M   'P 1'
#
loop_
_entity.id
_entity.type
_entity.pdbx_description
1 polymer ?
#
loop_
_entity_poly.entity_id
_entity_poly.type
_entity_poly.pdbx_seq_one_letter_code
_entity_poly.pdbx_strand_id
1 'polypeptide(L)'
;LHFAGDIEPWLGLLLALALGALAWWLYSQETRKGTTAPLNWLLPLFRGIAVAMIVLILVGPTVRMETETGQRGRVLVFVDGSESMSIKDKGMSPGRKLLIAQKHGWLPADQGFIDTALNDAADDLADAHLALTKGLDGGESNPSQLRKDFADRVKAVADSLEGKKYEVPKDAQTRGTLLREVWRGIGGSEVDPFLRMPKYKEPPDDRKYLSSAETLANVGDNYAQSVQGILTPPESGDYLFWLMTNDETVVYLNESGEKSSNKREILRHKTGAGRAWSERLRSRPITLNKGKKYYFEFIHKEGTGDDFAAVGWTLPSGRVERPIPGKHFFAPNFKDAPSFVEVLGKMKLELVKRSKELKKGSGDAADTAFRETLLELTSVALEYETRFRSIFALYAEEKAK
;
A
#
# COMPACT_ATOMS: atom_id res chain seq x y z
N LEU A 1 6.31 -14.31 -35.32
CA LEU A 1 5.83 -13.48 -36.46
C LEU A 1 4.49 -12.91 -36.04
N HIS A 2 4.47 -11.66 -35.61
CA HIS A 2 3.20 -10.97 -35.36
C HIS A 2 3.05 -9.94 -36.48
N PHE A 3 1.95 -10.04 -37.22
CA PHE A 3 1.53 -9.01 -38.15
C PHE A 3 0.77 -7.95 -37.37
N ALA A 4 0.89 -6.67 -37.77
CA ALA A 4 0.32 -5.55 -37.02
C ALA A 4 -1.22 -5.43 -37.13
N GLY A 5 -1.92 -6.44 -37.63
CA GLY A 5 -3.37 -6.46 -37.82
C GLY A 5 -4.02 -7.81 -37.46
N ASP A 6 -5.34 -7.83 -37.40
CA ASP A 6 -6.18 -8.94 -36.88
C ASP A 6 -6.17 -10.23 -37.74
N ILE A 7 -5.32 -10.34 -38.76
CA ILE A 7 -5.27 -11.49 -39.67
C ILE A 7 -4.14 -12.42 -39.26
N GLU A 8 -4.45 -13.70 -39.05
CA GLU A 8 -3.44 -14.70 -38.73
C GLU A 8 -2.36 -14.82 -39.83
N PRO A 9 -1.07 -14.99 -39.47
CA PRO A 9 0.06 -14.98 -40.39
C PRO A 9 -0.07 -15.88 -41.63
N TRP A 10 -0.64 -17.06 -41.45
CA TRP A 10 -0.80 -18.05 -42.52
C TRP A 10 -1.91 -17.68 -43.51
N LEU A 11 -2.96 -16.99 -43.03
CA LEU A 11 -4.04 -16.47 -43.88
C LEU A 11 -3.52 -15.35 -44.79
N GLY A 12 -2.68 -14.45 -44.27
CA GLY A 12 -2.04 -13.40 -45.07
C GLY A 12 -1.15 -13.95 -46.19
N LEU A 13 -0.38 -15.00 -45.88
CA LEU A 13 0.45 -15.70 -46.87
C LEU A 13 -0.38 -16.43 -47.93
N LEU A 14 -1.45 -17.13 -47.51
CA LEU A 14 -2.36 -17.78 -48.45
C LEU A 14 -3.04 -16.77 -49.38
N LEU A 15 -3.46 -15.62 -48.84
CA LEU A 15 -4.08 -14.55 -49.64
C LEU A 15 -3.12 -13.98 -50.68
N ALA A 16 -1.86 -13.73 -50.29
CA ALA A 16 -0.82 -13.23 -51.20
C ALA A 16 -0.52 -14.23 -52.32
N LEU A 17 -0.43 -15.53 -52.00
CA LEU A 17 -0.22 -16.60 -53.00
C LEU A 17 -1.42 -16.76 -53.93
N ALA A 18 -2.64 -16.75 -53.39
CA ALA A 18 -3.85 -16.91 -54.20
C ALA A 18 -4.03 -15.74 -55.19
N LEU A 19 -3.90 -14.50 -54.72
CA LEU A 19 -4.03 -13.32 -55.58
C LEU A 19 -2.86 -13.18 -56.56
N GLY A 20 -1.64 -13.51 -56.14
CA GLY A 20 -0.46 -13.54 -57.03
C GLY A 20 -0.60 -14.58 -58.14
N ALA A 21 -1.08 -15.78 -57.83
CA ALA A 21 -1.32 -16.84 -58.81
C ALA A 21 -2.48 -16.50 -59.76
N LEU A 22 -3.55 -15.90 -59.24
CA LEU A 22 -4.68 -15.42 -60.06
C LEU A 22 -4.23 -14.33 -61.03
N ALA A 23 -3.45 -13.36 -60.56
CA ALA A 23 -2.88 -12.31 -61.39
C ALA A 23 -1.96 -12.90 -62.47
N TRP A 24 -1.07 -13.82 -62.09
CA TRP A 24 -0.20 -14.52 -63.05
C TRP A 24 -1.01 -15.26 -64.12
N TRP A 25 -2.06 -15.99 -63.72
CA TRP A 25 -2.91 -16.73 -64.64
C TRP A 25 -3.62 -15.81 -65.63
N LEU A 26 -4.27 -14.73 -65.16
CA LEU A 26 -4.96 -13.78 -66.02
C LEU A 26 -4.00 -13.11 -67.02
N TYR A 27 -2.84 -12.63 -66.55
CA TYR A 27 -1.84 -12.01 -67.43
C TYR A 27 -1.19 -13.00 -68.38
N SER A 28 -1.06 -14.27 -68.00
CA SER A 28 -0.55 -15.31 -68.88
C SER A 28 -1.50 -15.61 -70.05
N GLN A 29 -2.82 -15.46 -69.85
CA GLN A 29 -3.79 -15.63 -70.92
C GLN A 29 -3.75 -14.49 -71.94
N GLU A 30 -3.47 -13.28 -71.47
CA GLU A 30 -3.41 -12.08 -72.32
C GLU A 30 -2.10 -12.00 -73.12
N THR A 31 -0.97 -12.25 -72.46
CA THR A 31 0.37 -12.20 -73.10
C THR A 31 0.62 -13.35 -74.08
N ARG A 32 -0.05 -14.50 -73.92
CA ARG A 32 0.00 -15.62 -74.89
C ARG A 32 -0.51 -15.24 -76.27
N LYS A 33 -1.36 -14.21 -76.41
CA LYS A 33 -1.94 -13.81 -77.69
C LYS A 33 -1.10 -12.78 -78.47
N GLY A 34 -0.04 -12.23 -77.88
CA GLY A 34 0.68 -11.10 -78.51
C GLY A 34 2.17 -10.97 -78.21
N THR A 35 2.81 -11.90 -77.50
CA THR A 35 4.23 -11.77 -77.09
C THR A 35 5.03 -13.04 -77.36
N THR A 36 6.27 -12.91 -77.82
CA THR A 36 7.18 -14.04 -78.10
C THR A 36 7.89 -14.54 -76.84
N ALA A 37 8.33 -15.80 -76.84
CA ALA A 37 9.11 -16.37 -75.74
C ALA A 37 10.51 -15.72 -75.69
N PRO A 38 11.07 -15.42 -74.49
CA PRO A 38 10.61 -15.82 -73.16
C PRO A 38 9.73 -14.79 -72.43
N LEU A 39 9.47 -13.62 -73.05
CA LEU A 39 8.74 -12.52 -72.39
C LEU A 39 7.27 -12.86 -72.09
N ASN A 40 6.67 -13.75 -72.86
CA ASN A 40 5.31 -14.25 -72.64
C ASN A 40 5.10 -14.98 -71.30
N TRP A 41 6.17 -15.44 -70.65
CA TRP A 41 6.11 -16.06 -69.33
C TRP A 41 6.71 -15.19 -68.23
N LEU A 42 7.80 -14.47 -68.53
CA LEU A 42 8.46 -13.59 -67.57
C LEU A 42 7.59 -12.39 -67.14
N LEU A 43 6.91 -11.74 -68.08
CA LEU A 43 6.12 -10.54 -67.77
C LEU A 43 4.92 -10.85 -66.84
N PRO A 44 4.13 -11.91 -67.08
CA PRO A 44 3.11 -12.33 -66.12
C PRO A 44 3.68 -12.69 -64.76
N LEU A 45 4.83 -13.38 -64.72
CA LEU A 45 5.44 -13.83 -63.46
C LEU A 45 5.80 -12.63 -62.58
N PHE A 46 6.45 -11.62 -63.15
CA PHE A 46 6.79 -10.39 -62.42
C PHE A 46 5.54 -9.64 -61.92
N ARG A 47 4.44 -9.63 -62.69
CA ARG A 47 3.17 -9.04 -62.23
C ARG A 47 2.54 -9.82 -61.08
N GLY A 48 2.56 -11.15 -61.14
CA GLY A 48 2.09 -12.00 -60.04
C GLY A 48 2.89 -11.76 -58.75
N ILE A 49 4.21 -11.67 -58.85
CA ILE A 49 5.10 -11.35 -57.72
C ILE A 49 4.82 -9.95 -57.16
N ALA A 50 4.64 -8.95 -58.03
CA ALA A 50 4.35 -7.58 -57.61
C ALA A 50 3.04 -7.50 -56.80
N VAL A 51 1.97 -8.17 -57.25
CA VAL A 51 0.70 -8.24 -56.53
C VAL A 51 0.87 -8.93 -55.18
N ALA A 52 1.59 -10.06 -55.13
CA ALA A 52 1.85 -10.76 -53.87
C ALA A 52 2.64 -9.89 -52.87
N MET A 53 3.63 -9.12 -53.34
CA MET A 53 4.39 -8.20 -52.48
C MET A 53 3.53 -7.05 -51.95
N ILE A 54 2.64 -6.47 -52.75
CA ILE A 54 1.72 -5.41 -52.29
C ILE A 54 0.82 -5.94 -51.15
N VAL A 55 0.30 -7.16 -51.30
CA VAL A 55 -0.49 -7.80 -50.24
C VAL A 55 0.36 -7.98 -48.98
N LEU A 56 1.58 -8.49 -49.08
CA LEU A 56 2.46 -8.65 -47.91
C LEU A 56 2.81 -7.32 -47.24
N ILE A 57 3.02 -6.24 -48.00
CA ILE A 57 3.27 -4.90 -47.45
C ILE A 57 2.05 -4.41 -46.67
N LEU A 58 0.83 -4.61 -47.18
CA LEU A 58 -0.41 -4.22 -46.50
C LEU A 58 -0.67 -5.03 -45.23
N VAL A 59 -0.31 -6.31 -45.21
CA VAL A 59 -0.45 -7.16 -44.01
C VAL A 59 0.61 -6.79 -42.97
N GLY A 60 1.81 -6.35 -43.38
CA GLY A 60 2.84 -5.77 -42.49
C GLY A 60 3.53 -6.77 -41.57
N PRO A 61 4.36 -7.71 -42.08
CA PRO A 61 5.06 -8.70 -41.27
C PRO A 61 6.10 -8.02 -40.40
N THR A 62 5.96 -8.13 -39.08
CA THR A 62 7.02 -7.72 -38.16
C THR A 62 7.63 -8.93 -37.46
N VAL A 63 8.97 -8.98 -37.47
CA VAL A 63 9.75 -9.97 -36.74
C VAL A 63 10.18 -9.32 -35.43
N ARG A 64 9.49 -9.65 -34.34
CA ARG A 64 9.88 -9.23 -33.00
C ARG A 64 10.82 -10.29 -32.41
N MET A 65 12.09 -9.95 -32.25
CA MET A 65 13.03 -10.73 -31.45
C MET A 65 13.02 -10.16 -30.04
N GLU A 66 12.26 -10.79 -29.14
CA GLU A 66 12.35 -10.47 -27.72
C GLU A 66 13.55 -11.21 -27.13
N THR A 67 14.53 -10.47 -26.63
CA THR A 67 15.65 -11.03 -25.89
C THR A 67 15.40 -10.78 -24.40
N GLU A 68 15.14 -11.85 -23.65
CA GLU A 68 15.02 -11.76 -22.19
C GLU A 68 16.42 -11.55 -21.58
N THR A 69 16.78 -10.31 -21.28
CA THR A 69 17.96 -10.02 -20.45
C THR A 69 17.59 -10.14 -18.98
N GLY A 70 17.90 -11.30 -18.40
CA GLY A 70 17.81 -11.56 -16.96
C GLY A 70 17.45 -13.01 -16.66
N GLN A 71 18.19 -13.67 -15.76
CA GLN A 71 17.71 -14.93 -15.19
C GLN A 71 16.53 -14.62 -14.28
N ARG A 72 15.34 -15.13 -14.61
CA ARG A 72 14.26 -15.24 -13.63
C ARG A 72 14.83 -16.01 -12.43
N GLY A 73 14.90 -15.36 -11.27
CA GLY A 73 15.48 -15.98 -10.07
C GLY A 73 14.75 -17.28 -9.75
N ARG A 74 15.35 -18.42 -10.10
CA ARG A 74 14.88 -19.71 -9.61
C ARG A 74 15.40 -19.85 -8.19
N VAL A 75 14.50 -19.69 -7.23
CA VAL A 75 14.78 -20.11 -5.86
C VAL A 75 14.65 -21.63 -5.84
N LEU A 76 15.79 -22.33 -5.95
CA LEU A 76 15.86 -23.76 -5.68
C LEU A 76 15.93 -23.93 -4.16
N VAL A 77 14.81 -24.36 -3.57
CA VAL A 77 14.75 -24.71 -2.15
C VAL A 77 15.18 -26.16 -2.00
N PHE A 78 16.39 -26.37 -1.49
CA PHE A 78 16.86 -27.69 -1.09
C PHE A 78 16.52 -27.91 0.37
N VAL A 79 15.68 -28.90 0.66
CA VAL A 79 15.34 -29.31 2.03
C VAL A 79 16.14 -30.56 2.34
N ASP A 80 17.21 -30.41 3.12
CA ASP A 80 17.97 -31.52 3.68
C ASP A 80 17.36 -31.92 5.03
N GLY A 81 17.05 -33.21 5.19
CA GLY A 81 16.51 -33.79 6.41
C GLY A 81 17.57 -34.43 7.32
N SER A 82 18.86 -34.25 7.02
CA SER A 82 19.94 -34.82 7.82
C SER A 82 20.05 -34.14 9.20
N GLU A 83 20.33 -34.93 10.26
CA GLU A 83 20.52 -34.40 11.63
C GLU A 83 21.65 -33.36 11.75
N SER A 84 22.52 -33.27 10.74
CA SER A 84 23.65 -32.34 10.70
C SER A 84 23.28 -30.87 10.45
N MET A 85 22.03 -30.60 10.04
CA MET A 85 21.43 -29.27 9.92
C MET A 85 20.54 -28.91 11.11
N SER A 86 20.88 -29.36 12.33
CA SER A 86 20.18 -28.97 13.57
C SER A 86 20.49 -27.52 13.99
N ILE A 87 20.36 -26.56 13.08
CA ILE A 87 20.23 -25.16 13.49
C ILE A 87 18.87 -25.04 14.16
N LYS A 88 18.88 -24.96 15.49
CA LYS A 88 17.71 -24.51 16.24
C LYS A 88 17.43 -23.08 15.79
N ASP A 89 16.45 -22.89 14.92
CA ASP A 89 15.98 -21.57 14.51
C ASP A 89 15.50 -20.83 15.77
N LYS A 90 16.37 -19.95 16.30
CA LYS A 90 16.05 -19.11 17.45
C LYS A 90 14.89 -18.15 17.13
N GLY A 91 14.54 -17.97 15.84
CA GLY A 91 13.46 -17.14 15.36
C GLY A 91 12.14 -17.88 15.08
N MET A 92 12.05 -19.19 15.30
CA MET A 92 10.78 -19.89 15.08
C MET A 92 9.80 -19.56 16.21
N SER A 93 8.77 -18.76 15.90
CA SER A 93 7.73 -18.38 16.85
C SER A 93 7.03 -19.62 17.41
N PRO A 94 6.54 -19.57 18.66
CA PRO A 94 5.78 -20.67 19.26
C PRO A 94 4.63 -21.14 18.37
N GLY A 95 3.89 -20.21 17.76
CA GLY A 95 2.82 -20.55 16.82
C GLY A 95 3.27 -21.35 15.61
N ARG A 96 4.43 -21.03 15.03
CA ARG A 96 4.97 -21.81 13.92
C ARG A 96 5.40 -23.21 14.35
N LYS A 97 6.02 -23.36 15.53
CA LYS A 97 6.38 -24.67 16.09
C LYS A 97 5.16 -25.54 16.31
N LEU A 98 4.11 -24.94 16.86
CA LEU A 98 2.86 -25.60 17.16
C LEU A 98 2.12 -26.06 15.90
N LEU A 99 2.05 -25.22 14.86
CA LEU A 99 1.50 -25.60 13.56
C LEU A 99 2.29 -26.75 12.91
N ILE A 100 3.62 -26.70 12.98
CA ILE A 100 4.50 -27.77 12.47
C ILE A 100 4.24 -29.06 13.25
N ALA A 101 4.20 -29.01 14.59
CA ALA A 101 3.92 -30.17 15.42
C ALA A 101 2.57 -30.82 15.09
N GLN A 102 1.53 -30.02 14.85
CA GLN A 102 0.23 -30.54 14.42
C GLN A 102 0.28 -31.14 13.00
N LYS A 103 0.91 -30.46 12.02
CA LYS A 103 1.05 -30.98 10.64
C LYS A 103 1.89 -32.27 10.56
N HIS A 104 2.85 -32.46 11.46
CA HIS A 104 3.63 -33.70 11.58
C HIS A 104 2.95 -34.77 12.45
N GLY A 105 1.76 -34.51 12.98
CA GLY A 105 1.01 -35.46 13.81
C GLY A 105 1.56 -35.63 15.23
N TRP A 106 2.48 -34.76 15.67
CA TRP A 106 2.96 -34.74 17.07
C TRP A 106 1.93 -34.16 18.03
N LEU A 107 1.02 -33.31 17.52
CA LEU A 107 -0.18 -32.87 18.22
C LEU A 107 -1.41 -33.46 17.52
N PRO A 108 -2.14 -34.39 18.17
CA PRO A 108 -3.37 -34.95 17.63
C PRO A 108 -4.40 -33.84 17.37
N ALA A 109 -4.87 -33.71 16.12
CA ALA A 109 -5.78 -32.63 15.71
C ALA A 109 -7.18 -32.78 16.32
N ASP A 110 -7.57 -34.00 16.67
CA ASP A 110 -8.84 -34.37 17.33
C ASP A 110 -8.95 -33.88 18.78
N GLN A 111 -7.81 -33.64 19.44
CA GLN A 111 -7.77 -33.18 20.83
C GLN A 111 -7.92 -31.66 20.96
N GLY A 112 -7.99 -30.93 19.85
CA GLY A 112 -8.32 -29.50 19.85
C GLY A 112 -7.33 -28.61 20.61
N PHE A 113 -6.06 -29.02 20.71
CA PHE A 113 -5.03 -28.28 21.45
C PHE A 113 -4.84 -26.85 20.93
N ILE A 114 -5.09 -26.63 19.64
CA ILE A 114 -4.87 -25.36 18.94
C ILE A 114 -5.97 -25.16 17.93
N ASP A 115 -6.58 -23.97 17.96
CA ASP A 115 -7.53 -23.54 16.94
C ASP A 115 -6.76 -22.93 15.76
N THR A 116 -6.66 -23.69 14.67
CA THR A 116 -5.97 -23.25 13.44
C THR A 116 -6.84 -22.40 12.54
N ALA A 117 -8.14 -22.26 12.81
CA ALA A 117 -9.09 -21.61 11.91
C ALA A 117 -8.62 -20.22 11.46
N LEU A 118 -7.93 -19.48 12.33
CA LEU A 118 -7.39 -18.16 11.98
C LEU A 118 -6.15 -18.21 11.08
N ASN A 119 -5.28 -19.21 11.25
CA ASN A 119 -4.16 -19.41 10.33
C ASN A 119 -4.67 -19.93 8.98
N ASP A 120 -5.62 -20.86 8.99
CA ASP A 120 -6.23 -21.42 7.77
C ASP A 120 -6.97 -20.33 6.99
N ALA A 121 -7.71 -19.46 7.67
CA ALA A 121 -8.32 -18.26 7.09
C ALA A 121 -7.30 -17.29 6.47
N ALA A 122 -6.10 -17.15 7.07
CA ALA A 122 -5.04 -16.34 6.49
C ALA A 122 -4.46 -16.99 5.23
N ASP A 123 -4.25 -18.31 5.25
CA ASP A 123 -3.80 -19.06 4.07
C ASP A 123 -4.83 -18.98 2.93
N ASP A 124 -6.12 -19.09 3.23
CA ASP A 124 -7.22 -18.94 2.26
C ASP A 124 -7.31 -17.51 1.68
N LEU A 125 -7.05 -16.47 2.48
CA LEU A 125 -6.94 -15.08 2.00
C LEU A 125 -5.73 -14.91 1.08
N ALA A 126 -4.59 -15.51 1.45
CA ALA A 126 -3.38 -15.49 0.65
C ALA A 126 -3.65 -16.07 -0.74
N ASP A 127 -4.24 -17.25 -0.79
CA ASP A 127 -4.64 -17.92 -2.02
C ASP A 127 -5.65 -17.09 -2.84
N ALA A 128 -6.62 -16.46 -2.19
CA ALA A 128 -7.62 -15.63 -2.85
C ALA A 128 -6.98 -14.41 -3.55
N HIS A 129 -6.13 -13.67 -2.86
CA HIS A 129 -5.52 -12.47 -3.46
C HIS A 129 -4.43 -12.83 -4.49
N LEU A 130 -3.65 -13.91 -4.28
CA LEU A 130 -2.66 -14.38 -5.26
C LEU A 130 -3.32 -14.89 -6.54
N ALA A 131 -4.43 -15.62 -6.44
CA ALA A 131 -5.20 -16.06 -7.59
C ALA A 131 -5.77 -14.88 -8.38
N LEU A 132 -6.26 -13.85 -7.69
CA LEU A 132 -6.76 -12.63 -8.33
C LEU A 132 -5.64 -11.86 -9.04
N THR A 133 -4.49 -11.61 -8.39
CA THR A 133 -3.34 -10.95 -9.01
C THR A 133 -2.86 -11.70 -10.24
N LYS A 134 -2.65 -13.01 -10.12
CA LYS A 134 -2.22 -13.86 -11.25
C LYS A 134 -3.22 -13.86 -12.41
N GLY A 135 -4.52 -13.87 -12.10
CA GLY A 135 -5.57 -13.79 -13.11
C GLY A 135 -5.59 -12.47 -13.87
N LEU A 136 -5.31 -11.36 -13.18
CA LEU A 136 -5.23 -10.03 -13.79
C LEU A 136 -3.98 -9.87 -14.67
N ASP A 137 -2.84 -10.39 -14.23
CA ASP A 137 -1.58 -10.34 -14.98
C ASP A 137 -1.59 -11.27 -16.21
N GLY A 138 -2.30 -12.40 -16.13
CA GLY A 138 -2.31 -13.44 -17.16
C GLY A 138 -3.09 -13.08 -18.44
N GLY A 139 -3.86 -11.99 -18.46
CA GLY A 139 -4.56 -11.47 -19.65
C GLY A 139 -5.71 -12.31 -20.22
N GLU A 140 -5.73 -13.62 -19.97
CA GLU A 140 -6.71 -14.58 -20.51
C GLU A 140 -7.99 -14.71 -19.66
N SER A 141 -7.95 -14.25 -18.40
CA SER A 141 -9.04 -14.46 -17.45
C SER A 141 -10.08 -13.33 -17.48
N ASN A 142 -11.37 -13.67 -17.52
CA ASN A 142 -12.46 -12.69 -17.47
C ASN A 142 -12.46 -11.96 -16.11
N PRO A 143 -12.24 -10.63 -16.06
CA PRO A 143 -12.17 -9.88 -14.80
C PRO A 143 -13.43 -9.99 -13.93
N SER A 144 -14.61 -10.14 -14.54
CA SER A 144 -15.87 -10.31 -13.82
C SER A 144 -15.96 -11.66 -13.11
N GLN A 145 -15.37 -12.70 -13.70
CA GLN A 145 -15.28 -14.04 -13.11
C GLN A 145 -14.26 -14.04 -11.97
N LEU A 146 -13.07 -13.45 -12.19
CA LEU A 146 -12.05 -13.29 -11.16
C LEU A 146 -12.60 -12.56 -9.91
N ARG A 147 -13.34 -11.46 -10.12
CA ARG A 147 -14.03 -10.74 -9.04
C ARG A 147 -14.99 -11.65 -8.28
N LYS A 148 -15.78 -12.48 -9.00
CA LYS A 148 -16.76 -13.39 -8.38
C LYS A 148 -16.05 -14.45 -7.54
N ASP A 149 -15.04 -15.11 -8.10
CA ASP A 149 -14.27 -16.15 -7.41
C ASP A 149 -13.57 -15.59 -6.16
N PHE A 150 -13.00 -14.39 -6.28
CA PHE A 150 -12.44 -13.67 -5.13
C PHE A 150 -13.51 -13.39 -4.07
N ALA A 151 -14.67 -12.83 -4.46
CA ALA A 151 -15.76 -12.51 -3.55
C ALA A 151 -16.30 -13.74 -2.80
N ASP A 152 -16.38 -14.89 -3.47
CA ASP A 152 -16.84 -16.14 -2.87
C ASP A 152 -15.80 -16.71 -1.89
N ARG A 153 -14.50 -16.64 -2.23
CA ARG A 153 -13.40 -17.07 -1.33
C ARG A 153 -13.32 -16.20 -0.07
N VAL A 154 -13.30 -14.87 -0.20
CA VAL A 154 -13.25 -13.97 0.97
C VAL A 154 -14.51 -14.06 1.83
N LYS A 155 -15.66 -14.41 1.22
CA LYS A 155 -16.87 -14.73 1.98
C LYS A 155 -16.69 -16.01 2.81
N ALA A 156 -16.22 -17.09 2.19
CA ALA A 156 -15.99 -18.36 2.89
C ALA A 156 -15.03 -18.19 4.07
N VAL A 157 -13.97 -17.40 3.90
CA VAL A 157 -13.08 -17.00 5.01
C VAL A 157 -13.87 -16.30 6.12
N ALA A 158 -14.68 -15.29 5.77
CA ALA A 158 -15.44 -14.53 6.75
C ALA A 158 -16.44 -15.40 7.54
N ASP A 159 -17.06 -16.36 6.88
CA ASP A 159 -18.03 -17.29 7.45
C ASP A 159 -17.32 -18.32 8.37
N SER A 160 -16.12 -18.79 7.99
CA SER A 160 -15.32 -19.73 8.80
C SER A 160 -14.88 -19.17 10.16
N LEU A 161 -14.80 -17.84 10.27
CA LEU A 161 -14.38 -17.13 11.48
C LEU A 161 -15.57 -16.63 12.32
N GLU A 162 -16.82 -16.90 11.90
CA GLU A 162 -17.99 -16.48 12.68
C GLU A 162 -18.05 -17.16 14.05
N GLY A 163 -18.38 -16.36 15.07
CA GLY A 163 -18.47 -16.83 16.46
C GLY A 163 -17.12 -17.06 17.15
N LYS A 164 -16.00 -17.01 16.42
CA LYS A 164 -14.66 -17.13 17.00
C LYS A 164 -14.31 -15.91 17.84
N LYS A 165 -13.48 -16.13 18.86
CA LYS A 165 -12.99 -15.09 19.77
C LYS A 165 -11.48 -15.24 19.91
N TYR A 166 -10.75 -14.24 19.42
CA TYR A 166 -9.31 -14.13 19.58
C TYR A 166 -8.95 -12.80 20.22
N GLU A 167 -7.87 -12.78 20.99
CA GLU A 167 -7.29 -11.53 21.47
C GLU A 167 -6.57 -10.84 20.31
N VAL A 168 -6.90 -9.58 20.08
CA VAL A 168 -6.29 -8.80 18.99
C VAL A 168 -5.09 -8.05 19.56
N PRO A 169 -3.88 -8.21 18.97
CA PRO A 169 -2.73 -7.44 19.38
C PRO A 169 -3.03 -5.95 19.31
N LYS A 170 -2.73 -5.23 20.39
CA LYS A 170 -2.82 -3.77 20.40
C LYS A 170 -1.65 -3.21 19.59
N ASP A 171 -1.95 -2.62 18.44
CA ASP A 171 -0.96 -1.86 17.67
C ASP A 171 -0.36 -0.78 18.58
N ALA A 172 0.96 -0.75 18.74
CA ALA A 172 1.60 0.24 19.60
C ALA A 172 1.49 1.68 19.03
N GLN A 173 1.27 1.81 17.72
CA GLN A 173 1.25 3.08 17.01
C GLN A 173 0.13 3.14 15.96
N THR A 174 -0.44 4.33 15.75
CA THR A 174 -1.35 4.67 14.66
C THR A 174 -0.61 5.50 13.60
N ARG A 175 -0.69 5.10 12.33
CA ARG A 175 -0.02 5.82 11.21
C ARG A 175 -0.83 7.02 10.75
N GLY A 176 -0.15 8.02 10.20
CA GLY A 176 -0.82 9.11 9.50
C GLY A 176 -1.43 10.16 10.44
N THR A 177 -1.12 10.10 11.73
CA THR A 177 -1.74 10.95 12.75
C THR A 177 -0.74 11.41 13.81
N LEU A 178 -1.12 12.46 14.53
CA LEU A 178 -0.50 12.89 15.78
C LEU A 178 -1.47 12.66 16.95
N LEU A 179 -0.95 12.40 18.14
CA LEU A 179 -1.73 12.29 19.36
C LEU A 179 -1.79 13.66 20.04
N ARG A 180 -3.00 14.20 20.20
CA ARG A 180 -3.31 15.35 21.03
C ARG A 180 -3.77 14.89 22.40
N GLU A 181 -3.17 15.45 23.44
CA GLU A 181 -3.53 15.26 24.85
C GLU A 181 -3.84 16.62 25.47
N VAL A 182 -4.87 16.72 26.30
CA VAL A 182 -5.36 17.99 26.87
C VAL A 182 -5.48 17.89 28.38
N TRP A 183 -5.05 18.93 29.07
CA TRP A 183 -5.26 19.15 30.49
C TRP A 183 -6.06 20.44 30.67
N ARG A 184 -7.26 20.36 31.25
CA ARG A 184 -8.17 21.48 31.50
C ARG A 184 -7.94 22.11 32.87
N GLY A 185 -8.43 23.34 33.07
CA GLY A 185 -8.29 24.06 34.34
C GLY A 185 -6.84 24.45 34.64
N ILE A 186 -6.03 24.62 33.61
CA ILE A 186 -4.66 25.09 33.73
C ILE A 186 -4.68 26.59 33.48
N GLY A 187 -4.55 27.42 34.51
CA GLY A 187 -4.53 28.87 34.36
C GLY A 187 -3.25 29.40 33.71
N GLY A 188 -3.31 30.66 33.25
CA GLY A 188 -2.19 31.37 32.63
C GLY A 188 -1.88 30.96 31.19
N SER A 189 -0.97 31.69 30.55
CA SER A 189 -0.63 31.51 29.13
C SER A 189 0.79 30.96 28.91
N GLU A 190 1.51 30.62 29.98
CA GLU A 190 2.89 30.12 29.89
C GLU A 190 3.00 28.59 29.97
N VAL A 191 3.87 28.01 29.14
CA VAL A 191 4.15 26.56 29.08
C VAL A 191 5.02 26.08 30.24
N ASP A 192 6.06 26.85 30.60
CA ASP A 192 7.03 26.42 31.63
C ASP A 192 6.40 26.17 33.01
N PRO A 193 5.46 27.01 33.51
CA PRO A 193 4.71 26.72 34.72
C PRO A 193 3.93 25.40 34.62
N PHE A 194 3.23 25.17 33.51
CA PHE A 194 2.46 23.94 33.27
C PHE A 194 3.35 22.69 33.35
N LEU A 195 4.54 22.71 32.73
CA LEU A 195 5.48 21.57 32.75
C LEU A 195 5.97 21.20 34.16
N ARG A 196 5.87 22.11 35.13
CA ARG A 196 6.24 21.90 36.54
C ARG A 196 5.05 21.51 37.40
N MET A 197 3.81 21.61 36.91
CA MET A 197 2.62 21.25 37.67
C MET A 197 2.53 19.73 37.85
N PRO A 198 2.06 19.24 39.02
CA PRO A 198 1.77 17.82 39.22
C PRO A 198 0.81 17.27 38.15
N LYS A 199 -0.17 18.08 37.73
CA LYS A 199 -1.18 17.74 36.72
C LYS A 199 -0.58 17.33 35.36
N TYR A 200 0.61 17.81 34.99
CA TYR A 200 1.28 17.35 33.76
C TYR A 200 1.71 15.87 33.81
N LYS A 201 1.89 15.32 35.02
CA LYS A 201 2.23 13.90 35.23
C LYS A 201 0.98 13.02 35.39
N GLU A 202 -0.19 13.62 35.57
CA GLU A 202 -1.46 12.92 35.64
C GLU A 202 -1.97 12.61 34.22
N PRO A 203 -2.83 11.58 34.06
CA PRO A 203 -3.47 11.30 32.78
C PRO A 203 -4.18 12.55 32.24
N PRO A 204 -4.12 12.81 30.92
CA PRO A 204 -4.83 13.94 30.32
C PRO A 204 -6.34 13.78 30.45
N ASP A 205 -7.04 14.91 30.52
CA ASP A 205 -8.51 15.00 30.57
C ASP A 205 -9.16 14.60 29.24
N ASP A 206 -8.47 14.79 28.11
CA ASP A 206 -8.93 14.41 26.77
C ASP A 206 -7.78 13.95 25.86
N ARG A 207 -8.09 13.04 24.94
CA ARG A 207 -7.14 12.50 23.94
C ARG A 207 -7.80 12.38 22.57
N LYS A 208 -7.12 12.85 21.53
CA LYS A 208 -7.63 12.84 20.16
C LYS A 208 -6.52 12.65 19.13
N TYR A 209 -6.80 11.98 18.02
CA TYR A 209 -5.90 11.96 16.87
C TYR A 209 -6.13 13.16 15.95
N LEU A 210 -5.04 13.75 15.47
CA LEU A 210 -5.02 14.84 14.50
C LEU A 210 -4.43 14.37 13.17
N SER A 211 -4.97 14.85 12.05
CA SER A 211 -4.51 14.53 10.69
C SER A 211 -3.42 15.47 10.16
N SER A 212 -3.04 16.47 10.94
CA SER A 212 -1.97 17.43 10.68
C SER A 212 -1.44 17.99 12.00
N ALA A 213 -0.26 18.61 11.98
CA ALA A 213 0.34 19.28 13.13
C ALA A 213 -0.33 20.63 13.42
N GLU A 214 -1.65 20.62 13.60
CA GLU A 214 -2.51 21.79 13.90
C GLU A 214 -3.54 21.41 14.95
N THR A 215 -3.69 22.24 15.97
CA THR A 215 -4.69 22.06 17.01
C THR A 215 -6.07 22.41 16.49
N LEU A 216 -7.10 21.88 17.16
CA LEU A 216 -8.43 22.46 17.03
C LEU A 216 -8.37 23.91 17.50
N ALA A 217 -9.20 24.76 16.89
CA ALA A 217 -9.31 26.17 17.26
C ALA A 217 -10.55 26.40 18.12
N ASN A 218 -10.47 27.36 19.03
CA ASN A 218 -11.56 27.85 19.87
C ASN A 218 -12.22 26.71 20.67
N VAL A 219 -11.41 25.84 21.29
CA VAL A 219 -11.87 24.70 22.10
C VAL A 219 -12.15 25.05 23.56
N GLY A 220 -11.75 26.24 24.02
CA GLY A 220 -12.09 26.79 25.34
C GLY A 220 -10.94 27.54 26.01
N ASP A 221 -11.11 27.92 27.27
CA ASP A 221 -10.10 28.68 28.02
C ASP A 221 -9.37 27.83 29.07
N ASN A 222 -8.24 28.34 29.56
CA ASN A 222 -7.48 27.80 30.68
C ASN A 222 -7.16 26.32 30.55
N TYR A 223 -6.43 25.96 29.51
CA TYR A 223 -5.99 24.58 29.28
C TYR A 223 -4.56 24.53 28.75
N ALA A 224 -3.98 23.34 28.76
CA ALA A 224 -2.74 23.03 28.08
C ALA A 224 -2.97 21.83 27.16
N GLN A 225 -2.28 21.79 26.03
CA GLN A 225 -2.33 20.65 25.13
C GLN A 225 -0.93 20.27 24.65
N SER A 226 -0.67 18.97 24.56
CA SER A 226 0.51 18.41 23.90
C SER A 226 0.04 17.70 22.62
N VAL A 227 0.74 17.95 21.52
CA VAL A 227 0.55 17.24 20.26
C VAL A 227 1.86 16.54 19.90
N GLN A 228 1.85 15.21 19.91
CA GLN A 228 3.06 14.40 19.77
C GLN A 228 2.94 13.31 18.69
N GLY A 229 4.10 12.93 18.15
CA GLY A 229 4.22 11.83 17.20
C GLY A 229 5.67 11.52 16.85
N ILE A 230 5.88 10.40 16.19
CA ILE A 230 7.17 10.02 15.60
C ILE A 230 7.19 10.50 14.16
N LEU A 231 7.99 11.52 13.89
CA LEU A 231 8.17 12.15 12.59
C LEU A 231 9.12 11.33 11.70
N THR A 232 8.71 11.10 10.45
CA THR A 232 9.51 10.45 9.41
C THR A 232 9.66 11.41 8.22
N PRO A 233 10.85 12.02 8.03
CA PRO A 233 11.10 12.96 6.94
C PRO A 233 11.05 12.28 5.57
N PRO A 234 10.46 12.92 4.55
CA PRO A 234 10.43 12.38 3.18
C PRO A 234 11.74 12.62 2.40
N GLU A 235 12.60 13.54 2.86
CA GLU A 235 13.83 13.97 2.21
C GLU A 235 14.97 14.06 3.25
N SER A 236 16.22 13.99 2.80
CA SER A 236 17.38 14.25 3.64
C SER A 236 17.88 15.67 3.41
N GLY A 237 18.27 16.37 4.46
CA GLY A 237 18.83 17.72 4.40
C GLY A 237 18.28 18.64 5.48
N ASP A 238 18.41 19.94 5.26
CA ASP A 238 18.03 20.95 6.23
C ASP A 238 16.55 21.34 6.13
N TYR A 239 15.85 21.16 7.25
CA TYR A 239 14.46 21.54 7.42
C TYR A 239 14.37 22.85 8.22
N LEU A 240 13.39 23.67 7.85
CA LEU A 240 12.99 24.86 8.61
C LEU A 240 11.61 24.64 9.20
N PHE A 241 11.48 24.66 10.51
CA PHE A 241 10.18 24.56 11.19
C PHE A 241 9.58 25.95 11.39
N TRP A 242 8.26 26.02 11.30
CA TRP A 242 7.47 27.25 11.38
C TRP A 242 6.38 27.07 12.41
N LEU A 243 6.07 28.14 13.13
CA LEU A 243 5.04 28.15 14.15
C LEU A 243 4.00 29.23 13.86
N MET A 244 2.73 28.85 14.04
CA MET A 244 1.59 29.75 14.13
C MET A 244 0.94 29.47 15.49
N THR A 245 0.73 30.49 16.33
CA THR A 245 0.29 30.26 17.72
C THR A 245 -0.46 31.44 18.33
N ASN A 246 -1.38 31.13 19.25
CA ASN A 246 -2.00 32.00 20.22
C ASN A 246 -2.61 31.12 21.33
N ASP A 247 -2.10 31.08 22.57
CA ASP A 247 -0.96 31.78 23.19
C ASP A 247 0.43 31.07 23.03
N GLU A 248 1.16 30.77 24.12
CA GLU A 248 2.54 30.23 24.07
C GLU A 248 2.56 28.81 23.51
N THR A 249 3.42 28.60 22.50
CA THR A 249 3.77 27.25 22.03
C THR A 249 5.27 27.02 22.09
N VAL A 250 5.64 25.82 22.53
CA VAL A 250 7.00 25.29 22.46
C VAL A 250 7.02 24.04 21.60
N VAL A 251 7.92 23.99 20.62
CA VAL A 251 8.14 22.85 19.73
C VAL A 251 9.42 22.14 20.13
N TYR A 252 9.31 20.83 20.32
CA TYR A 252 10.39 19.93 20.68
C TYR A 252 10.64 18.88 19.59
N LEU A 253 11.91 18.55 19.40
CA LEU A 253 12.36 17.48 18.52
C LEU A 253 13.53 16.72 19.16
N ASN A 254 13.55 15.40 19.01
CA ASN A 254 14.74 14.61 19.32
C ASN A 254 15.48 14.24 18.02
N GLU A 255 16.50 15.02 17.67
CA GLU A 255 17.35 14.79 16.49
C GLU A 255 18.13 13.45 16.54
N SER A 256 18.23 12.82 17.73
CA SER A 256 18.93 11.55 17.92
C SER A 256 18.04 10.31 17.74
N GLY A 257 16.71 10.44 17.79
CA GLY A 257 15.82 9.29 17.57
C GLY A 257 14.39 9.47 18.12
N GLU A 258 13.73 8.33 18.36
CA GLU A 258 12.28 8.23 18.59
C GLU A 258 11.84 8.42 20.05
N LYS A 259 12.79 8.48 20.99
CA LYS A 259 12.47 8.56 22.43
C LYS A 259 12.15 9.99 22.85
N SER A 260 11.14 10.16 23.69
CA SER A 260 10.79 11.46 24.28
C SER A 260 11.84 11.99 25.27
N SER A 261 12.63 11.11 25.88
CA SER A 261 13.57 11.44 26.97
C SER A 261 14.69 12.43 26.59
N ASN A 262 15.05 12.50 25.30
CA ASN A 262 16.13 13.35 24.80
C ASN A 262 15.62 14.44 23.84
N LYS A 263 14.34 14.82 23.94
CA LYS A 263 13.77 15.91 23.15
C LYS A 263 14.46 17.24 23.48
N ARG A 264 14.64 18.08 22.48
CA ARG A 264 15.23 19.43 22.60
C ARG A 264 14.25 20.45 22.07
N GLU A 265 14.17 21.60 22.71
CA GLU A 265 13.42 22.74 22.18
C GLU A 265 14.07 23.23 20.87
N ILE A 266 13.26 23.35 19.82
CA ILE A 266 13.71 23.81 18.50
C ILE A 266 13.09 25.14 18.08
N LEU A 267 11.95 25.50 18.68
CA LEU A 267 11.22 26.73 18.41
C LEU A 267 10.26 27.03 19.56
N ARG A 268 10.16 28.28 19.99
CA ARG A 268 9.23 28.75 21.01
C ARG A 268 8.72 30.13 20.66
N HIS A 269 7.45 30.39 20.94
CA HIS A 269 6.91 31.75 20.92
C HIS A 269 5.96 31.94 22.09
N LYS A 270 6.15 33.03 22.85
CA LYS A 270 5.54 33.24 24.18
C LYS A 270 4.17 33.93 24.19
N THR A 271 3.75 34.48 23.06
CA THR A 271 2.55 35.33 22.96
C THR A 271 1.77 34.99 21.70
N GLY A 272 0.54 35.48 21.57
CA GLY A 272 -0.16 35.45 20.29
C GLY A 272 0.59 36.14 19.16
N ALA A 273 0.69 35.47 18.01
CA ALA A 273 1.30 36.01 16.79
C ALA A 273 0.30 36.17 15.63
N GLY A 274 -1.00 36.01 15.89
CA GLY A 274 -2.03 35.97 14.86
C GLY A 274 -1.98 34.71 13.98
N ARG A 275 -2.98 34.53 13.12
CA ARG A 275 -3.12 33.33 12.26
C ARG A 275 -2.29 33.44 10.97
N ALA A 276 -0.98 33.64 11.10
CA ALA A 276 -0.07 33.79 9.96
C ALA A 276 1.27 33.07 10.17
N TRP A 277 1.83 32.54 9.08
CA TRP A 277 3.19 31.99 9.07
C TRP A 277 4.21 33.13 8.93
N SER A 278 4.90 33.47 10.03
CA SER A 278 5.83 34.60 10.08
C SER A 278 7.30 34.13 10.09
N GLU A 279 8.17 34.88 9.40
CA GLU A 279 9.63 34.68 9.45
C GLU A 279 10.20 34.81 10.87
N ARG A 280 9.53 35.55 11.74
CA ARG A 280 9.92 35.69 13.16
C ARG A 280 9.64 34.43 13.98
N LEU A 281 8.78 33.54 13.48
CA LEU A 281 8.38 32.29 14.13
C LEU A 281 8.90 31.09 13.34
N ARG A 282 10.19 31.10 13.04
CA ARG A 282 10.89 30.03 12.31
C ARG A 282 12.10 29.54 13.10
N SER A 283 12.38 28.24 13.05
CA SER A 283 13.56 27.63 13.65
C SER A 283 14.84 27.96 12.87
N ARG A 284 15.99 27.70 13.49
CA ARG A 284 17.23 27.45 12.74
C ARG A 284 17.07 26.24 11.80
N PRO A 285 17.91 26.09 10.76
CA PRO A 285 18.01 24.85 9.99
C PRO A 285 18.28 23.64 10.91
N ILE A 286 17.55 22.55 10.67
CA ILE A 286 17.69 21.28 11.39
C ILE A 286 17.86 20.16 10.37
N THR A 287 19.00 19.47 10.43
CA THR A 287 19.32 18.41 9.47
C THR A 287 18.60 17.11 9.84
N LEU A 288 17.76 16.61 8.95
CA LEU A 288 17.07 15.34 9.10
C LEU A 288 17.39 14.39 7.95
N ASN A 289 17.28 13.09 8.20
CA ASN A 289 17.54 12.06 7.21
C ASN A 289 16.22 11.40 6.79
N LYS A 290 16.04 11.22 5.48
CA LYS A 290 14.89 10.54 4.89
C LYS A 290 14.66 9.18 5.55
N GLY A 291 13.42 8.92 5.95
CA GLY A 291 13.01 7.63 6.53
C GLY A 291 13.50 7.36 7.96
N LYS A 292 14.40 8.19 8.51
CA LYS A 292 14.79 8.10 9.92
C LYS A 292 13.64 8.65 10.78
N LYS A 293 13.44 8.04 11.94
CA LYS A 293 12.35 8.39 12.85
C LYS A 293 12.84 9.30 13.98
N TYR A 294 12.07 10.34 14.28
CA TYR A 294 12.40 11.38 15.25
C TYR A 294 11.21 11.64 16.16
N TYR A 295 11.42 11.73 17.48
CA TYR A 295 10.36 12.19 18.37
C TYR A 295 10.07 13.66 18.09
N PHE A 296 8.79 14.00 17.89
CA PHE A 296 8.31 15.36 17.69
C PHE A 296 7.15 15.64 18.66
N GLU A 297 7.14 16.83 19.24
CA GLU A 297 6.05 17.30 20.10
C GLU A 297 5.94 18.81 20.01
N PHE A 298 4.73 19.36 20.07
CA PHE A 298 4.57 20.75 20.48
C PHE A 298 3.56 20.86 21.61
N ILE A 299 3.85 21.75 22.56
CA ILE A 299 3.03 22.02 23.74
C ILE A 299 2.52 23.44 23.63
N HIS A 300 1.20 23.58 23.64
CA HIS A 300 0.50 24.85 23.56
C HIS A 300 -0.23 25.13 24.87
N LYS A 301 -0.09 26.35 25.36
CA LYS A 301 -0.82 26.85 26.51
C LYS A 301 -1.86 27.84 26.04
N GLU A 302 -3.09 27.66 26.51
CA GLU A 302 -4.18 28.62 26.32
C GLU A 302 -4.58 29.24 27.65
N GLY A 303 -4.63 30.57 27.68
CA GLY A 303 -5.14 31.35 28.81
C GLY A 303 -6.61 31.68 28.63
N THR A 304 -6.89 32.69 27.80
CA THR A 304 -8.25 33.15 27.48
C THR A 304 -8.30 33.69 26.06
N GLY A 305 -9.41 33.46 25.35
CA GLY A 305 -9.68 34.08 24.06
C GLY A 305 -9.60 33.09 22.89
N ASP A 306 -8.98 33.51 21.78
CA ASP A 306 -8.86 32.66 20.59
C ASP A 306 -7.69 31.69 20.73
N ASP A 307 -7.95 30.38 20.76
CA ASP A 307 -6.89 29.37 20.84
C ASP A 307 -6.54 28.78 19.47
N PHE A 308 -5.25 28.75 19.13
CA PHE A 308 -4.73 27.95 18.01
C PHE A 308 -3.23 27.73 18.10
N ALA A 309 -2.77 26.56 17.67
CA ALA A 309 -1.36 26.33 17.38
C ALA A 309 -1.21 25.42 16.16
N ALA A 310 -0.26 25.72 15.28
CA ALA A 310 0.11 24.88 14.16
C ALA A 310 1.61 24.94 13.92
N VAL A 311 2.19 23.78 13.61
CA VAL A 311 3.59 23.64 13.20
C VAL A 311 3.63 23.24 11.74
N GLY A 312 4.43 23.98 10.97
CA GLY A 312 4.72 23.71 9.57
C GLY A 312 6.21 23.48 9.35
N TRP A 313 6.58 23.03 8.16
CA TRP A 313 7.98 22.96 7.74
C TRP A 313 8.21 23.40 6.29
N THR A 314 9.45 23.74 5.98
CA THR A 314 9.98 23.80 4.63
C THR A 314 11.03 22.71 4.48
N LEU A 315 10.85 21.88 3.46
CA LEU A 315 11.74 20.76 3.12
C LEU A 315 13.05 21.28 2.49
N PRO A 316 14.10 20.44 2.44
CA PRO A 316 15.35 20.76 1.76
C PRO A 316 15.17 21.14 0.29
N SER A 317 14.19 20.53 -0.40
CA SER A 317 13.80 20.87 -1.78
C SER A 317 13.13 22.24 -1.94
N GLY A 318 12.81 22.94 -0.84
CA GLY A 318 12.01 24.16 -0.84
C GLY A 318 10.49 23.91 -0.81
N ARG A 319 10.03 22.66 -0.88
CA ARG A 319 8.60 22.35 -0.73
C ARG A 319 8.10 22.80 0.63
N VAL A 320 6.95 23.47 0.66
CA VAL A 320 6.33 24.00 1.87
C VAL A 320 5.15 23.13 2.27
N GLU A 321 5.12 22.66 3.51
CA GLU A 321 3.96 21.97 4.08
C GLU A 321 3.66 22.56 5.46
N ARG A 322 2.66 23.44 5.52
CA ARG A 322 2.28 24.16 6.74
C ARG A 322 0.76 24.19 6.85
N PRO A 323 0.15 23.42 7.78
CA PRO A 323 0.79 22.57 8.80
C PRO A 323 1.46 21.31 8.22
N ILE A 324 2.31 20.64 9.01
CA ILE A 324 2.92 19.35 8.62
C ILE A 324 1.82 18.28 8.52
N PRO A 325 1.62 17.62 7.36
CA PRO A 325 0.59 16.60 7.21
C PRO A 325 0.84 15.36 8.07
N GLY A 326 -0.23 14.78 8.62
CA GLY A 326 -0.18 13.61 9.49
C GLY A 326 0.46 12.39 8.86
N LYS A 327 0.46 12.27 7.52
CA LYS A 327 1.11 11.19 6.75
C LYS A 327 2.60 10.99 7.08
N HIS A 328 3.27 12.01 7.63
CA HIS A 328 4.67 11.94 8.04
C HIS A 328 4.85 11.47 9.49
N PHE A 329 3.77 11.14 10.21
CA PHE A 329 3.79 10.81 11.63
C PHE A 329 3.24 9.43 11.97
N PHE A 330 3.73 8.91 13.09
CA PHE A 330 3.17 7.77 13.81
C PHE A 330 2.86 8.20 15.24
N ALA A 331 1.61 8.11 15.67
CA ALA A 331 1.18 8.45 17.02
C ALA A 331 1.16 7.20 17.93
N PRO A 332 1.47 7.32 19.24
CA PRO A 332 1.19 6.24 20.19
C PRO A 332 -0.29 5.85 20.17
N ASN A 333 -0.59 4.56 20.21
CA ASN A 333 -1.99 4.12 20.19
C ASN A 333 -2.61 4.14 21.58
N PHE A 334 -3.42 5.17 21.87
CA PHE A 334 -4.13 5.28 23.15
C PHE A 334 -5.46 4.53 23.18
N LYS A 335 -5.99 4.12 22.01
CA LYS A 335 -7.25 3.38 21.94
C LYS A 335 -7.04 1.93 22.38
N ASP A 336 -8.09 1.32 22.88
CA ASP A 336 -8.09 -0.12 23.14
C ASP A 336 -7.96 -0.88 21.82
N ALA A 337 -7.40 -2.09 21.88
CA ALA A 337 -7.39 -2.97 20.74
C ALA A 337 -8.84 -3.24 20.32
N PRO A 338 -9.16 -3.20 19.01
CA PRO A 338 -10.49 -3.58 18.57
C PRO A 338 -10.74 -5.04 18.93
N SER A 339 -11.97 -5.36 19.29
CA SER A 339 -12.39 -6.76 19.44
C SER A 339 -12.24 -7.51 18.10
N PHE A 340 -12.02 -8.82 18.16
CA PHE A 340 -11.95 -9.63 16.95
C PHE A 340 -13.23 -9.54 16.10
N VAL A 341 -14.40 -9.39 16.74
CA VAL A 341 -15.69 -9.19 16.07
C VAL A 341 -15.69 -7.91 15.23
N GLU A 342 -15.11 -6.80 15.74
CA GLU A 342 -14.98 -5.56 14.98
C GLU A 342 -14.00 -5.70 13.82
N VAL A 343 -12.90 -6.43 14.00
CA VAL A 343 -11.94 -6.71 12.91
C VAL A 343 -12.61 -7.50 11.79
N LEU A 344 -13.32 -8.58 12.14
CA LEU A 344 -14.05 -9.42 11.18
C LEU A 344 -15.19 -8.63 10.50
N GLY A 345 -15.90 -7.80 11.26
CA GLY A 345 -16.94 -6.91 10.74
C GLY A 345 -16.42 -5.93 9.70
N LYS A 346 -15.26 -5.30 9.94
CA LYS A 346 -14.61 -4.43 8.96
C LYS A 346 -14.17 -5.20 7.71
N MET A 347 -13.58 -6.40 7.87
CA MET A 347 -13.20 -7.24 6.73
C MET A 347 -14.40 -7.57 5.84
N LYS A 348 -15.55 -7.91 6.44
CA LYS A 348 -16.79 -8.16 5.72
C LYS A 348 -17.25 -6.95 4.90
N LEU A 349 -17.05 -5.73 5.40
CA LEU A 349 -17.38 -4.52 4.66
C LEU A 349 -16.38 -4.23 3.53
N GLU A 350 -15.08 -4.27 3.83
CA GLU A 350 -14.02 -3.84 2.92
C GLU A 350 -13.70 -4.86 1.82
N LEU A 351 -13.89 -6.16 2.10
CA LEU A 351 -13.67 -7.23 1.13
C LEU A 351 -14.98 -7.83 0.62
N VAL A 352 -15.80 -8.42 1.50
CA VAL A 352 -16.98 -9.20 1.06
C VAL A 352 -18.03 -8.31 0.40
N LYS A 353 -18.41 -7.20 1.04
CA LYS A 353 -19.40 -6.27 0.49
C LYS A 353 -18.84 -5.53 -0.72
N ARG A 354 -17.66 -4.92 -0.60
CA ARG A 354 -17.03 -4.15 -1.69
C ARG A 354 -16.82 -5.00 -2.96
N SER A 355 -16.32 -6.22 -2.85
CA SER A 355 -16.12 -7.11 -4.02
C SER A 355 -17.44 -7.56 -4.66
N LYS A 356 -18.50 -7.77 -3.87
CA LYS A 356 -19.83 -8.13 -4.38
C LYS A 356 -20.52 -6.98 -5.11
N GLU A 357 -20.40 -5.77 -4.58
CA GLU A 357 -21.04 -4.57 -5.13
C GLU A 357 -20.27 -3.99 -6.33
N LEU A 358 -18.99 -4.36 -6.50
CA LEU A 358 -18.17 -3.94 -7.64
C LEU A 358 -18.75 -4.45 -8.96
N LYS A 359 -19.11 -3.53 -9.86
CA LYS A 359 -19.62 -3.83 -11.20
C LYS A 359 -18.65 -3.30 -12.26
N LYS A 360 -18.48 -4.06 -13.34
CA LYS A 360 -17.74 -3.61 -14.52
C LYS A 360 -18.61 -2.63 -15.32
N GLY A 361 -18.08 -1.43 -15.57
CA GLY A 361 -18.71 -0.44 -16.45
C GLY A 361 -18.46 -0.73 -17.94
N SER A 362 -19.00 0.11 -18.82
CA SER A 362 -18.81 -0.01 -20.28
C SER A 362 -17.66 0.86 -20.78
N GLY A 363 -16.81 0.30 -21.63
CA GLY A 363 -15.67 0.97 -22.27
C GLY A 363 -14.32 0.72 -21.58
N ASP A 364 -13.23 1.06 -22.28
CA ASP A 364 -11.86 0.72 -21.87
C ASP A 364 -11.41 1.43 -20.58
N ALA A 365 -11.83 2.68 -20.40
CA ALA A 365 -11.57 3.42 -19.16
C ALA A 365 -12.25 2.77 -17.95
N ALA A 366 -13.48 2.27 -18.13
CA ALA A 366 -14.20 1.56 -17.09
C ALA A 366 -13.62 0.17 -16.80
N ASP A 367 -13.07 -0.52 -17.81
CA ASP A 367 -12.34 -1.78 -17.61
C ASP A 367 -11.04 -1.56 -16.83
N THR A 368 -10.30 -0.49 -17.16
CA THR A 368 -9.07 -0.11 -16.46
C THR A 368 -9.34 0.20 -14.99
N ALA A 369 -10.32 1.07 -14.70
CA ALA A 369 -10.71 1.42 -13.33
C ALA A 369 -11.21 0.19 -12.53
N PHE A 370 -11.92 -0.73 -13.21
CA PHE A 370 -12.36 -1.98 -12.59
C PHE A 370 -11.18 -2.87 -12.19
N ARG A 371 -10.18 -3.03 -13.07
CA ARG A 371 -8.95 -3.77 -12.78
C ARG A 371 -8.14 -3.13 -11.65
N GLU A 372 -8.00 -1.81 -11.66
CA GLU A 372 -7.34 -1.08 -10.56
C GLU A 372 -8.04 -1.33 -9.22
N THR A 373 -9.37 -1.28 -9.20
CA THR A 373 -10.15 -1.57 -7.98
C THR A 373 -9.96 -3.02 -7.52
N LEU A 374 -9.81 -3.98 -8.43
CA LEU A 374 -9.48 -5.37 -8.07
C LEU A 374 -8.08 -5.48 -7.45
N LEU A 375 -7.09 -4.76 -7.98
CA LEU A 375 -5.75 -4.71 -7.39
C LEU A 375 -5.78 -4.07 -5.99
N GLU A 376 -6.58 -3.02 -5.79
CA GLU A 376 -6.79 -2.48 -4.44
C GLU A 376 -7.37 -3.52 -3.48
N LEU A 377 -8.36 -4.32 -3.91
CA LEU A 377 -8.92 -5.40 -3.10
C LEU A 377 -7.86 -6.46 -2.74
N THR A 378 -6.90 -6.76 -3.62
CA THR A 378 -5.79 -7.67 -3.29
C THR A 378 -4.90 -7.10 -2.19
N SER A 379 -4.65 -5.78 -2.21
CA SER A 379 -3.86 -5.11 -1.18
C SER A 379 -4.58 -5.15 0.18
N VAL A 380 -5.89 -4.89 0.20
CA VAL A 380 -6.70 -5.00 1.41
C VAL A 380 -6.73 -6.44 1.94
N ALA A 381 -6.83 -7.45 1.07
CA ALA A 381 -6.80 -8.85 1.49
C ALA A 381 -5.45 -9.25 2.13
N LEU A 382 -4.33 -8.78 1.58
CA LEU A 382 -3.00 -8.97 2.16
C LEU A 382 -2.85 -8.31 3.55
N GLU A 383 -3.47 -7.15 3.75
CA GLU A 383 -3.50 -6.50 5.07
C GLU A 383 -4.24 -7.37 6.10
N TYR A 384 -5.39 -7.94 5.73
CA TYR A 384 -6.14 -8.85 6.60
C TYR A 384 -5.45 -10.19 6.81
N GLU A 385 -4.80 -10.76 5.81
CA GLU A 385 -3.93 -11.93 5.96
C GLU A 385 -2.88 -11.68 7.04
N THR A 386 -2.09 -10.61 6.87
CA THR A 386 -1.01 -10.26 7.80
C THR A 386 -1.54 -10.07 9.22
N ARG A 387 -2.71 -9.42 9.33
CA ARG A 387 -3.38 -9.20 10.61
C ARG A 387 -3.83 -10.50 11.26
N PHE A 388 -4.45 -11.42 10.51
CA PHE A 388 -4.86 -12.72 11.04
C PHE A 388 -3.68 -13.57 11.47
N ARG A 389 -2.57 -13.57 10.71
CA ARG A 389 -1.32 -14.23 11.14
C ARG A 389 -0.78 -13.64 12.43
N SER A 390 -0.82 -12.31 12.60
CA SER A 390 -0.38 -11.66 13.84
C SER A 390 -1.26 -12.01 15.04
N ILE A 391 -2.58 -12.06 14.86
CA ILE A 391 -3.53 -12.46 15.90
C ILE A 391 -3.30 -13.93 16.28
N PHE A 392 -3.11 -14.82 15.29
CA PHE A 392 -2.81 -16.22 15.53
C PHE A 392 -1.48 -16.40 16.26
N ALA A 393 -0.46 -15.61 15.92
CA ALA A 393 0.83 -15.66 16.61
C ALA A 393 0.69 -15.31 18.11
N LEU A 394 -0.07 -14.27 18.45
CA LEU A 394 -0.35 -13.92 19.84
C LEU A 394 -1.09 -15.04 20.57
N TYR A 395 -2.18 -15.55 19.98
CA TYR A 395 -2.93 -16.68 20.52
C TYR A 395 -2.03 -17.89 20.81
N ALA A 396 -1.17 -18.23 19.87
CA ALA A 396 -0.30 -19.39 19.99
C ALA A 396 0.84 -19.18 21.00
N GLU A 397 1.34 -17.94 21.14
CA GLU A 397 2.28 -17.59 22.22
C GLU A 397 1.65 -17.72 23.60
N GLU A 398 0.39 -17.32 23.76
CA GLU A 398 -0.34 -17.48 25.03
C GLU A 398 -0.61 -18.94 25.35
N LYS A 399 -0.92 -19.77 24.36
CA LYS A 399 -1.11 -21.21 24.53
C LYS A 399 0.19 -21.97 24.83
N ALA A 400 1.33 -21.41 24.45
CA ALA A 400 2.63 -22.01 24.69
C ALA A 400 3.23 -21.67 26.06
N LYS A 401 2.70 -20.66 26.76
CA LYS A 401 3.03 -20.33 28.16
C LYS A 401 2.29 -21.27 29.10
#